data_AF-A0A955G177-F1
#
_entry.id   AF-A0A955G177-F1
#
_cell.length_a   1.000
_cell.length_b   1.000
_cell.length_c   1.000
_cell.angle_alpha   90.00
_cell.angle_beta   90.00
_cell.angle_gamma   90.00
#
_symmetry.space_group_name_H-M   'P 1'
#
loop_
_entity.id
_entity.type
_entity.pdbx_description
1 polymer ?
#
loop_
_entity_poly.entity_id
_entity_poly.type
_entity_poly.pdbx_seq_one_letter_code
_entity_poly.pdbx_strand_id
1 'polypeptide(L)'
;MNKLNKTAIDLDLSDDELISQIAELPEEERAMFMASLSDEEREEFERRNEVIKEGRSALLESLGQAVSEMRAEAIKARSGLGIEEEWTEDEEFYEGVDDANRGDSKTWSSKPPGRTEGDEDDETSSNIFLNITGPYCDAAGASLADMLLPTDDSAWQLTHTPFPEMIPFAEGNIPTHVRKAVQKESQTGNPFNQTMAAKQAEETEARLIEDAKDMIERAKQKAEKAQRRIED
;
A
#
# COMPACT_ATOMS: atom_id res chain seq x y z
N MET A 1 -2.71 55.93 29.45
CA MET A 1 -1.89 54.72 29.61
C MET A 1 -2.79 53.50 29.62
N ASN A 2 -3.20 53.01 28.44
CA ASN A 2 -3.81 51.69 28.32
C ASN A 2 -2.89 50.88 27.40
N LYS A 3 -2.24 49.87 27.98
CA LYS A 3 -1.25 49.04 27.30
C LYS A 3 -2.01 48.20 26.28
N LEU A 4 -1.87 48.54 24.99
CA LEU A 4 -2.39 47.75 23.89
C LEU A 4 -1.74 46.37 23.91
N ASN A 5 -2.58 45.34 23.78
CA ASN A 5 -2.23 43.92 23.78
C ASN A 5 -1.10 43.65 22.78
N LYS A 6 0.11 43.45 23.30
CA LYS A 6 1.28 42.92 22.60
C LYS A 6 1.33 41.37 22.65
N THR A 7 0.23 40.71 22.99
CA THR A 7 0.24 39.32 23.50
C THR A 7 -0.31 38.26 22.54
N ALA A 8 -0.34 38.51 21.23
CA ALA A 8 -0.81 37.48 20.29
C ALA A 8 0.12 37.21 19.10
N ILE A 9 1.13 38.04 18.87
CA ILE A 9 2.06 37.88 17.74
C ILE A 9 3.47 37.97 18.31
N ASP A 10 4.11 36.82 18.46
CA ASP A 10 5.50 36.73 18.90
C ASP A 10 6.41 37.16 17.73
N LEU A 11 6.98 38.36 17.84
CA LEU A 11 7.85 38.98 16.82
C LEU A 11 9.21 38.28 16.65
N ASP A 12 9.49 37.24 17.45
CA ASP A 12 10.73 36.45 17.42
C ASP A 12 10.60 35.13 16.62
N LEU A 13 9.46 34.86 15.96
CA LEU A 13 9.28 33.69 15.10
C LEU A 13 9.95 33.85 13.73
N SER A 14 10.20 32.72 13.06
CA SER A 14 10.71 32.74 11.68
C SER A 14 9.74 33.47 10.75
N ASP A 15 10.26 34.15 9.73
CA ASP A 15 9.46 35.02 8.85
C ASP A 15 8.25 34.28 8.22
N ASP A 16 8.36 32.97 7.99
CA ASP A 16 7.28 32.12 7.48
C ASP A 16 6.15 31.87 8.49
N GLU A 17 6.47 31.74 9.79
CA GLU A 17 5.52 31.48 10.88
C GLU A 17 4.78 32.76 11.32
N LEU A 18 5.46 33.91 11.25
CA LEU A 18 4.82 35.21 11.49
C LEU A 18 3.74 35.51 10.45
N ILE A 19 4.02 35.22 9.18
CA ILE A 19 3.08 35.45 8.08
C ILE A 19 1.90 34.47 8.14
N SER A 20 2.14 33.20 8.52
CA SER A 20 1.05 32.24 8.71
C SER A 20 0.15 32.63 9.89
N GLN A 21 0.72 33.04 11.02
CA GLN A 21 -0.07 33.52 12.17
C GLN A 21 -0.90 34.76 11.80
N ILE A 22 -0.32 35.72 11.08
CA ILE A 22 -1.04 36.92 10.65
C ILE A 22 -2.12 36.59 9.60
N ALA A 23 -1.92 35.58 8.75
CA ALA A 23 -2.94 35.14 7.79
C ALA A 23 -4.11 34.39 8.44
N GLU A 24 -3.89 33.71 9.56
CA GLU A 24 -4.90 32.97 10.34
C GLU A 24 -5.77 33.88 11.23
N LEU A 25 -5.35 35.13 11.47
CA LEU A 25 -6.14 36.09 12.25
C LEU A 25 -7.42 36.53 11.51
N PRO A 26 -8.52 36.79 12.23
CA PRO A 26 -9.72 37.40 11.69
C PRO A 26 -9.41 38.71 10.95
N GLU A 27 -10.15 39.00 9.89
CA GLU A 27 -9.90 40.14 8.99
C GLU A 27 -9.88 41.50 9.73
N GLU A 28 -10.72 41.62 10.78
CA GLU A 28 -10.76 42.80 11.67
C GLU A 28 -9.48 42.96 12.51
N GLU A 29 -8.92 41.88 13.03
CA GLU A 29 -7.70 41.90 13.85
C GLU A 29 -6.45 42.15 13.00
N ARG A 30 -6.42 41.63 11.77
CA ARG A 30 -5.39 41.93 10.78
C ARG A 30 -5.40 43.40 10.39
N ALA A 31 -6.58 43.98 10.14
CA ALA A 31 -6.72 45.40 9.83
C ALA A 31 -6.29 46.28 11.01
N MET A 32 -6.60 45.87 12.25
CA MET A 32 -6.20 46.59 13.46
C MET A 32 -4.68 46.52 13.71
N PHE A 33 -4.06 45.36 13.46
CA PHE A 33 -2.61 45.17 13.54
C PHE A 33 -1.89 46.03 12.49
N MET A 34 -2.32 45.95 11.23
CA MET A 34 -1.78 46.80 10.17
C MET A 34 -1.96 48.29 10.49
N ALA A 35 -3.12 48.70 11.01
CA ALA A 35 -3.38 50.09 11.43
C ALA A 35 -2.48 50.55 12.59
N SER A 36 -1.97 49.62 13.41
CA SER A 36 -1.11 49.92 14.56
C SER A 36 0.38 50.07 14.21
N LEU A 37 0.80 49.54 13.06
CA LEU A 37 2.16 49.72 12.53
C LEU A 37 2.32 51.13 11.93
N SER A 38 3.52 51.69 12.07
CA SER A 38 3.89 52.93 11.37
C SER A 38 3.99 52.71 9.86
N ASP A 39 3.93 53.78 9.08
CA ASP A 39 3.96 53.69 7.61
C ASP A 39 5.27 53.04 7.10
N GLU A 40 6.40 53.31 7.76
CA GLU A 40 7.69 52.66 7.45
C GLU A 40 7.67 51.14 7.75
N GLU A 41 7.08 50.73 8.87
CA GLU A 41 6.96 49.31 9.25
C GLU A 41 5.98 48.55 8.34
N ARG A 42 4.94 49.22 7.82
CA ARG A 42 4.00 48.63 6.83
C ARG A 42 4.69 48.36 5.50
N GLU A 43 5.43 49.33 4.98
CA GLU A 43 6.15 49.17 3.71
C GLU A 43 7.24 48.07 3.81
N GLU A 44 7.86 47.91 4.97
CA GLU A 44 8.80 46.80 5.21
C GLU A 44 8.08 45.44 5.27
N PHE A 45 6.94 45.36 5.95
CA PHE A 45 6.13 44.14 6.02
C PHE A 45 5.58 43.72 4.65
N GLU A 46 5.11 44.67 3.84
CA GLU A 46 4.63 44.42 2.48
C GLU A 46 5.74 43.90 1.58
N ARG A 47 6.92 44.53 1.58
CA ARG A 47 8.09 44.04 0.83
C ARG A 47 8.51 42.64 1.25
N ARG A 48 8.52 42.35 2.56
CA ARG A 48 8.85 41.00 3.06
C ARG A 48 7.81 39.96 2.63
N ASN A 49 6.52 40.30 2.67
CA ASN A 49 5.45 39.43 2.19
C ASN A 49 5.54 39.14 0.70
N GLU A 50 5.90 40.14 -0.11
CA GLU A 50 6.11 39.97 -1.55
C GLU A 50 7.24 38.99 -1.82
N VAL A 51 8.40 39.16 -1.17
CA VAL A 51 9.54 38.23 -1.30
C VAL A 51 9.17 36.79 -0.90
N ILE A 52 8.39 36.62 0.17
CA ILE A 52 7.99 35.28 0.65
C ILE A 52 6.94 34.65 -0.27
N LYS A 53 6.01 35.43 -0.80
CA LYS A 53 5.06 34.96 -1.82
C LYS A 53 5.77 34.56 -3.10
N GLU A 54 6.74 35.35 -3.56
CA GLU A 54 7.57 35.04 -4.72
C GLU A 54 8.36 33.74 -4.48
N GLY A 55 9.02 33.60 -3.32
CA GLY A 55 9.73 32.37 -2.95
C GLY A 55 8.83 31.13 -2.91
N ARG A 56 7.62 31.25 -2.36
CA ARG A 56 6.62 30.18 -2.35
C ARG A 56 6.13 29.84 -3.76
N SER A 57 5.90 30.82 -4.62
CA SER A 57 5.52 30.58 -6.01
C SER A 57 6.62 29.86 -6.79
N ALA A 58 7.89 30.24 -6.61
CA ALA A 58 9.02 29.58 -7.24
C ALA A 58 9.19 28.13 -6.73
N LEU A 59 8.98 27.89 -5.44
CA LEU A 59 8.98 26.54 -4.87
C LEU A 59 7.86 25.68 -5.48
N LEU A 60 6.64 26.20 -5.55
CA LEU A 60 5.50 25.51 -6.15
C LEU A 60 5.73 25.21 -7.64
N GLU A 61 6.33 26.15 -8.38
CA GLU A 61 6.68 25.96 -9.79
C GLU A 61 7.73 24.85 -9.96
N SER A 62 8.81 24.87 -9.16
CA SER A 62 9.84 23.82 -9.21
C SER A 62 9.31 22.44 -8.80
N LEU A 63 8.43 22.37 -7.80
CA LEU A 63 7.74 21.15 -7.40
C LEU A 63 6.82 20.65 -8.52
N GLY A 64 6.03 21.56 -9.11
CA GLY A 64 5.13 21.25 -10.22
C GLY A 64 5.89 20.71 -11.43
N GLN A 65 7.06 21.29 -11.74
CA GLN A 65 7.94 20.80 -12.79
C GLN A 65 8.50 19.40 -12.47
N ALA A 66 9.03 19.19 -11.26
CA ALA A 66 9.55 17.88 -10.86
C ALA A 66 8.48 16.78 -10.93
N VAL A 67 7.26 17.05 -10.46
CA VAL A 67 6.14 16.09 -10.52
C VAL A 67 5.71 15.82 -11.96
N SER A 68 5.67 16.87 -12.80
CA SER A 68 5.35 16.73 -14.22
C SER A 68 6.38 15.86 -14.95
N GLU A 69 7.67 16.05 -14.67
CA GLU A 69 8.77 15.25 -15.21
C GLU A 69 8.67 13.79 -14.76
N MET A 70 8.45 13.52 -13.48
CA MET A 70 8.25 12.16 -12.96
C MET A 70 7.04 11.48 -13.62
N ARG A 71 5.94 12.21 -13.83
CA ARG A 71 4.76 11.67 -14.54
C ARG A 71 5.09 11.38 -16.00
N ALA A 72 5.79 12.28 -16.69
CA ALA A 72 6.17 12.08 -18.08
C ALA A 72 7.12 10.87 -18.25
N GLU A 73 8.06 10.69 -17.32
CA GLU A 73 8.93 9.53 -17.26
C GLU A 73 8.12 8.24 -17.06
N ALA A 74 7.20 8.22 -16.10
CA ALA A 74 6.36 7.05 -15.84
C ALA A 74 5.49 6.67 -17.06
N ILE A 75 4.89 7.67 -17.73
CA ILE A 75 4.12 7.44 -18.96
C ILE A 75 5.01 6.88 -20.06
N LYS A 76 6.19 7.49 -20.28
CA LYS A 76 7.13 7.04 -21.30
C LYS A 76 7.66 5.64 -21.02
N ALA A 77 7.95 5.33 -19.75
CA ALA A 77 8.36 4.00 -19.32
C ALA A 77 7.25 2.99 -19.64
N ARG A 78 6.01 3.27 -19.24
CA ARG A 78 4.86 2.41 -19.51
C ARG A 78 4.61 2.21 -21.01
N SER A 79 4.60 3.28 -21.80
CA SER A 79 4.44 3.18 -23.25
C SER A 79 5.61 2.43 -23.92
N GLY A 80 6.82 2.52 -23.36
CA GLY A 80 7.99 1.82 -23.86
C GLY A 80 8.02 0.31 -23.55
N LEU A 81 7.14 -0.19 -22.68
CA LEU A 81 7.04 -1.62 -22.37
C LEU A 81 6.27 -2.40 -23.44
N GLY A 82 5.51 -1.72 -24.29
CA GLY A 82 4.69 -2.35 -25.34
C GLY A 82 3.48 -3.15 -24.86
N ILE A 83 3.24 -3.21 -23.55
CA ILE A 83 2.11 -3.92 -22.95
C ILE A 83 0.75 -3.39 -23.43
N GLU A 84 0.67 -2.10 -23.78
CA GLU A 84 -0.58 -1.50 -24.27
C GLU A 84 -0.92 -1.98 -25.69
N GLU A 85 0.11 -2.23 -26.51
CA GLU A 85 -0.07 -2.80 -27.84
C GLU A 85 -0.51 -4.28 -27.74
N GLU A 86 0.14 -5.06 -26.86
CA GLU A 86 -0.24 -6.46 -26.60
C GLU A 86 -1.67 -6.56 -26.04
N TRP A 87 -2.05 -5.71 -25.09
CA TRP A 87 -3.42 -5.69 -24.55
C TRP A 87 -4.46 -5.29 -25.59
N THR A 88 -4.14 -4.33 -26.45
CA THR A 88 -5.03 -3.93 -27.54
C THR A 88 -5.21 -5.08 -28.53
N GLU A 89 -4.12 -5.76 -28.89
CA GLU A 89 -4.16 -6.95 -29.76
C GLU A 89 -5.00 -8.07 -29.12
N ASP A 90 -4.76 -8.39 -27.84
CA ASP A 90 -5.50 -9.42 -27.11
C ASP A 90 -7.00 -9.09 -27.00
N GLU A 91 -7.35 -7.83 -26.76
CA GLU A 91 -8.75 -7.35 -26.71
C GLU A 91 -9.42 -7.51 -28.08
N GLU A 92 -8.73 -7.15 -29.16
CA GLU A 92 -9.22 -7.35 -30.53
C GLU A 92 -9.44 -8.84 -30.85
N PHE A 93 -8.48 -9.71 -30.50
CA PHE A 93 -8.65 -11.15 -30.63
C PHE A 93 -9.83 -11.68 -29.82
N TYR A 94 -10.04 -11.19 -28.60
CA TYR A 94 -11.17 -11.56 -27.77
C TYR A 94 -12.52 -11.14 -28.40
N GLU A 95 -12.60 -9.93 -28.94
CA GLU A 95 -13.79 -9.42 -29.63
C GLU A 95 -14.00 -10.05 -31.01
N GLY A 96 -12.98 -10.73 -31.54
CA GLY A 96 -13.00 -11.35 -32.86
C GLY A 96 -12.72 -10.37 -34.00
N VAL A 97 -12.00 -9.30 -33.69
CA VAL A 97 -11.55 -8.27 -34.63
C VAL A 97 -10.14 -8.62 -35.12
N ASP A 98 -9.94 -8.49 -36.42
CA ASP A 98 -8.68 -8.65 -37.14
C ASP A 98 -8.61 -7.60 -38.25
N ASP A 99 -7.45 -7.38 -38.83
CA ASP A 99 -7.21 -6.35 -39.86
C ASP A 99 -8.15 -6.50 -41.07
N ALA A 100 -8.56 -7.73 -41.38
CA ALA A 100 -9.49 -8.02 -42.48
C ALA A 100 -10.96 -7.64 -42.18
N ASN A 101 -11.39 -7.60 -40.92
CA ASN A 101 -12.79 -7.33 -40.51
C ASN A 101 -12.94 -6.05 -39.66
N ARG A 102 -11.85 -5.34 -39.37
CA ARG A 102 -11.79 -4.09 -38.59
C ARG A 102 -12.70 -2.98 -39.12
N GLY A 103 -13.03 -3.01 -40.41
CA GLY A 103 -14.02 -2.12 -41.04
C GLY A 103 -15.47 -2.49 -40.71
N ASP A 104 -15.75 -3.78 -40.55
CA ASP A 104 -17.10 -4.33 -40.35
C ASP A 104 -17.59 -4.19 -38.90
N SER A 105 -16.68 -4.19 -37.92
CA SER A 105 -17.02 -4.04 -36.49
C SER A 105 -17.67 -2.68 -36.17
N LYS A 106 -17.31 -1.61 -36.90
CA LYS A 106 -17.91 -0.26 -36.77
C LYS A 106 -19.39 -0.22 -37.20
N THR A 107 -19.84 -1.19 -37.97
CA THR A 107 -21.21 -1.30 -38.46
C THR A 107 -22.20 -1.72 -37.38
N TRP A 108 -21.72 -2.39 -36.32
CA TRP A 108 -22.57 -2.91 -35.24
C TRP A 108 -22.93 -1.89 -34.16
N SER A 109 -22.18 -0.79 -34.05
CA SER A 109 -22.40 0.25 -33.04
C SER A 109 -23.44 1.31 -33.47
N SER A 110 -23.76 1.41 -34.78
CA SER A 110 -24.52 2.57 -35.31
C SER A 110 -25.77 2.26 -36.14
N LYS A 111 -26.10 0.99 -36.43
CA LYS A 111 -27.24 0.64 -37.30
C LYS A 111 -28.06 -0.53 -36.72
N PRO A 112 -29.40 -0.56 -36.88
CA PRO A 112 -30.16 -1.77 -36.61
C PRO A 112 -29.62 -2.93 -37.47
N PRO A 113 -29.51 -4.14 -36.92
CA PRO A 113 -28.89 -5.26 -37.63
C PRO A 113 -29.68 -5.57 -38.90
N GLY A 114 -29.02 -5.47 -40.06
CA GLY A 114 -29.63 -5.85 -41.35
C GLY A 114 -29.45 -4.88 -42.52
N ARG A 115 -28.59 -3.85 -42.43
CA ARG A 115 -28.31 -2.98 -43.58
C ARG A 115 -26.81 -2.83 -43.82
N THR A 116 -26.25 -3.83 -44.49
CA THR A 116 -24.94 -3.74 -45.13
C THR A 116 -25.12 -2.93 -46.43
N GLU A 117 -24.51 -1.75 -46.52
CA GLU A 117 -24.27 -1.14 -47.82
C GLU A 117 -23.20 -2.01 -48.47
N GLY A 118 -23.55 -2.68 -49.57
CA GLY A 118 -22.59 -3.51 -50.31
C GLY A 118 -21.61 -2.59 -51.00
N ASP A 119 -20.33 -2.72 -50.66
CA ASP A 119 -19.27 -2.11 -51.45
C ASP A 119 -19.09 -2.94 -52.72
N GLU A 120 -19.38 -2.29 -53.85
CA GLU A 120 -19.05 -2.76 -55.19
C GLU A 120 -17.57 -2.44 -55.44
N ASP A 121 -16.65 -3.36 -55.13
CA ASP A 121 -15.36 -3.49 -55.83
C ASP A 121 -14.58 -4.77 -55.40
N ASP A 122 -14.47 -5.70 -56.36
CA ASP A 122 -13.40 -6.65 -56.67
C ASP A 122 -12.46 -7.19 -55.56
N GLU A 123 -12.77 -8.39 -55.04
CA GLU A 123 -12.02 -9.65 -55.20
C GLU A 123 -12.76 -10.73 -54.38
N THR A 124 -13.35 -11.74 -55.03
CA THR A 124 -14.21 -12.77 -54.39
C THR A 124 -13.39 -13.74 -53.52
N SER A 125 -12.86 -13.27 -52.40
CA SER A 125 -12.24 -14.09 -51.37
C SER A 125 -13.05 -14.01 -50.08
N SER A 126 -13.39 -15.16 -49.52
CA SER A 126 -14.06 -15.24 -48.22
C SER A 126 -13.02 -15.15 -47.12
N ASN A 127 -12.94 -14.02 -46.42
CA ASN A 127 -12.17 -13.91 -45.18
C ASN A 127 -13.04 -14.42 -44.02
N ILE A 128 -12.61 -15.51 -43.39
CA ILE A 128 -13.28 -16.09 -42.21
C ILE A 128 -12.33 -15.92 -41.03
N PHE A 129 -12.73 -15.09 -40.06
CA PHE A 129 -12.07 -15.03 -38.77
C PHE A 129 -12.83 -15.89 -37.76
N LEU A 130 -12.14 -16.87 -37.16
CA LEU A 130 -12.72 -17.75 -36.14
C LEU A 130 -12.39 -17.21 -34.75
N ASN A 131 -13.36 -16.60 -34.08
CA ASN A 131 -13.18 -16.18 -32.69
C ASN A 131 -13.24 -17.41 -31.76
N ILE A 132 -12.07 -18.02 -31.54
CA ILE A 132 -11.88 -19.10 -30.56
C ILE A 132 -11.47 -18.56 -29.19
N THR A 133 -10.78 -17.42 -29.17
CA THR A 133 -10.16 -16.78 -28.02
C THR A 133 -11.18 -16.34 -26.98
N GLY A 134 -12.28 -15.70 -27.40
CA GLY A 134 -13.35 -15.26 -26.49
C GLY A 134 -13.89 -16.39 -25.59
N PRO A 135 -14.42 -17.49 -26.16
CA PRO A 135 -14.91 -18.62 -25.39
C PRO A 135 -13.86 -19.28 -24.48
N TYR A 136 -12.59 -19.34 -24.91
CA TYR A 136 -11.51 -19.89 -24.08
C TYR A 136 -11.16 -18.95 -22.91
N CYS A 137 -11.10 -17.64 -23.14
CA CYS A 137 -10.86 -16.64 -22.10
C CYS A 137 -11.97 -16.66 -21.05
N ASP A 138 -13.24 -16.72 -21.47
CA ASP A 138 -14.39 -16.82 -20.56
C ASP A 138 -14.36 -18.10 -19.74
N ALA A 139 -14.09 -19.24 -20.38
CA ALA A 139 -13.99 -20.52 -19.70
C ALA A 139 -12.82 -20.56 -18.70
N ALA A 140 -11.67 -19.98 -19.08
CA ALA A 140 -10.51 -19.87 -18.19
C ALA A 140 -10.79 -18.93 -17.01
N GLY A 141 -11.42 -17.78 -17.26
CA GLY A 141 -11.82 -16.83 -16.23
C GLY A 141 -12.81 -17.42 -15.22
N ALA A 142 -13.81 -18.17 -15.71
CA ALA A 142 -14.77 -18.87 -14.85
C ALA A 142 -14.10 -19.96 -14.02
N SER A 143 -13.20 -20.75 -14.62
CA SER A 143 -12.43 -21.79 -13.93
C SER A 143 -11.53 -21.21 -12.83
N LEU A 144 -10.82 -20.12 -13.15
CA LEU A 144 -9.98 -19.42 -12.17
C LEU A 144 -10.82 -18.82 -11.04
N ALA A 145 -11.98 -18.25 -11.34
CA ALA A 145 -12.89 -17.71 -10.34
C ALA A 145 -13.35 -18.79 -9.35
N ASP A 146 -13.69 -19.99 -9.83
CA ASP A 146 -14.06 -21.12 -8.97
C ASP A 146 -12.89 -21.60 -8.10
N MET A 147 -11.66 -21.60 -8.65
CA MET A 147 -10.45 -21.97 -7.88
C MET A 147 -10.06 -20.94 -6.81
N LEU A 148 -10.15 -19.63 -7.14
CA LEU A 148 -9.72 -18.56 -6.24
C LEU A 148 -10.79 -18.19 -5.22
N LEU A 149 -12.06 -18.34 -5.58
CA LEU A 149 -13.21 -18.00 -4.75
C LEU A 149 -14.14 -19.22 -4.67
N PRO A 150 -13.68 -20.31 -4.01
CA PRO A 150 -14.51 -21.49 -3.84
C PRO A 150 -15.81 -21.13 -3.10
N THR A 151 -16.92 -21.71 -3.55
CA THR A 151 -18.23 -21.45 -2.94
C THR A 151 -18.38 -22.20 -1.60
N ASP A 152 -17.69 -23.32 -1.44
CA ASP A 152 -17.86 -24.23 -0.30
C ASP A 152 -16.83 -24.03 0.84
N ASP A 153 -15.66 -23.45 0.55
CA ASP A 153 -14.56 -23.28 1.51
C ASP A 153 -14.04 -21.83 1.51
N SER A 154 -13.38 -21.43 2.59
CA SER A 154 -12.75 -20.11 2.66
C SER A 154 -11.49 -20.07 1.80
N ALA A 155 -11.38 -19.07 0.91
CA ALA A 155 -10.17 -18.82 0.10
C ALA A 155 -8.93 -18.41 0.94
N TRP A 156 -9.07 -18.30 2.25
CA TRP A 156 -8.08 -17.81 3.18
C TRP A 156 -8.10 -18.66 4.45
N GLN A 157 -6.96 -18.74 5.14
CA GLN A 157 -6.83 -19.44 6.42
C GLN A 157 -5.92 -18.63 7.34
N LEU A 158 -6.32 -18.51 8.61
CA LEU A 158 -5.46 -17.88 9.62
C LEU A 158 -4.68 -18.96 10.35
N THR A 159 -3.35 -18.87 10.24
CA THR A 159 -2.44 -19.68 11.04
C THR A 159 -1.82 -18.81 12.13
N HIS A 160 -1.39 -19.44 13.23
CA HIS A 160 -0.61 -18.74 14.25
C HIS A 160 0.69 -18.17 13.66
N THR A 161 1.12 -17.00 14.16
CA THR A 161 2.42 -16.44 13.83
C THR A 161 3.54 -17.34 14.37
N PRO A 162 4.49 -17.81 13.53
CA PRO A 162 5.58 -18.64 14.02
C PRO A 162 6.51 -17.80 14.90
N PHE A 163 6.83 -18.30 16.09
CA PHE A 163 7.88 -17.74 16.95
C PHE A 163 9.18 -18.55 16.74
N PRO A 164 10.14 -18.08 15.93
CA PRO A 164 11.29 -18.89 15.49
C PRO A 164 12.12 -19.43 16.66
N GLU A 165 12.19 -18.68 17.76
CA GLU A 165 12.92 -19.07 18.96
C GLU A 165 12.28 -20.24 19.70
N MET A 166 10.95 -20.41 19.62
CA MET A 166 10.19 -21.40 20.40
C MET A 166 9.98 -22.74 19.67
N ILE A 167 10.05 -22.73 18.33
CA ILE A 167 9.99 -23.94 17.49
C ILE A 167 11.01 -25.01 17.92
N PRO A 168 12.31 -24.70 18.08
CA PRO A 168 13.29 -25.72 18.48
C PRO A 168 13.01 -26.31 19.86
N PHE A 169 12.46 -25.54 20.81
CA PHE A 169 12.06 -26.06 22.12
C PHE A 169 10.86 -26.99 22.03
N ALA A 170 9.85 -26.63 21.23
CA ALA A 170 8.66 -27.47 21.04
C ALA A 170 8.97 -28.80 20.33
N GLU A 171 9.95 -28.80 19.41
CA GLU A 171 10.49 -29.99 18.73
C GLU A 171 11.44 -30.83 19.63
N GLY A 172 11.76 -30.35 20.84
CA GLY A 172 12.66 -31.03 21.78
C GLY A 172 14.16 -30.81 21.51
N ASN A 173 14.50 -29.97 20.53
CA ASN A 173 15.87 -29.60 20.21
C ASN A 173 16.28 -28.33 20.97
N ILE A 174 16.54 -28.46 22.27
CA ILE A 174 16.98 -27.34 23.10
C ILE A 174 18.35 -26.83 22.62
N PRO A 175 18.50 -25.54 22.26
CA PRO A 175 19.78 -24.99 21.85
C PRO A 175 20.90 -25.20 22.88
N THR A 176 22.11 -25.49 22.40
CA THR A 176 23.25 -25.87 23.25
C THR A 176 23.62 -24.83 24.30
N HIS A 177 23.40 -23.54 24.02
CA HIS A 177 23.67 -22.44 24.96
C HIS A 177 22.66 -22.44 26.13
N VAL A 178 21.39 -22.76 25.88
CA VAL A 178 20.36 -22.84 26.92
C VAL A 178 20.58 -24.06 27.81
N ARG A 179 20.89 -25.22 27.23
CA ARG A 179 21.23 -26.43 28.00
C ARG A 179 22.40 -26.19 28.95
N LYS A 180 23.46 -25.50 28.48
CA LYS A 180 24.61 -25.13 29.33
C LYS A 180 24.24 -24.15 30.45
N ALA A 181 23.33 -23.22 30.20
CA ALA A 181 22.86 -22.28 31.22
C ALA A 181 22.06 -23.02 32.31
N VAL A 182 21.12 -23.88 31.93
CA VAL A 182 20.30 -24.70 32.85
C VAL A 182 21.17 -25.62 33.73
N GLN A 183 22.20 -26.26 33.14
CA GLN A 183 23.14 -27.08 33.91
C GLN A 183 23.97 -26.26 34.91
N LYS A 184 24.34 -25.02 34.57
CA LYS A 184 25.10 -24.15 35.47
C LYS A 184 24.24 -23.65 36.63
N GLU A 185 22.98 -23.32 36.38
CA GLU A 185 22.04 -22.87 37.41
C GLU A 185 21.71 -23.98 38.42
N SER A 186 21.45 -25.19 37.93
CA SER A 186 21.20 -26.37 38.79
C SER A 186 22.41 -26.75 39.65
N GLN A 187 23.64 -26.64 39.13
CA GLN A 187 24.86 -26.86 39.92
C GLN A 187 25.09 -25.80 41.01
N THR A 188 24.67 -24.56 40.75
CA THR A 188 24.81 -23.46 41.72
C THR A 188 23.84 -23.61 42.90
N GLY A 189 22.64 -24.15 42.65
CA GLY A 189 21.64 -24.39 43.70
C GLY A 189 21.96 -25.58 44.62
N ASN A 190 22.66 -26.60 44.12
CA ASN A 190 23.01 -27.81 44.88
C ASN A 190 24.46 -28.29 44.59
N PRO A 191 25.49 -27.58 45.09
CA PRO A 191 26.89 -27.87 44.75
C PRO A 191 27.41 -29.20 45.33
N PHE A 192 26.76 -29.76 46.35
CA PHE A 192 27.23 -30.95 47.06
C PHE A 192 26.63 -32.28 46.58
N ASN A 193 25.54 -32.26 45.80
CA ASN A 193 24.88 -33.48 45.35
C ASN A 193 24.64 -33.44 43.83
N GLN A 194 25.65 -33.87 43.08
CA GLN A 194 25.62 -33.89 41.61
C GLN A 194 24.45 -34.72 41.04
N THR A 195 24.00 -35.75 41.76
CA THR A 195 22.86 -36.57 41.32
C THR A 195 21.53 -35.83 41.40
N MET A 196 21.36 -34.96 42.40
CA MET A 196 20.16 -34.12 42.54
C MET A 196 20.19 -32.94 41.56
N ALA A 197 21.36 -32.33 41.32
CA ALA A 197 21.52 -31.27 40.33
C ALA A 197 21.21 -31.75 38.89
N ALA A 198 21.66 -32.96 38.52
CA ALA A 198 21.35 -33.54 37.22
C ALA A 198 19.85 -33.79 37.01
N LYS A 199 19.16 -34.32 38.03
CA LYS A 199 17.69 -34.51 38.00
C LYS A 199 16.94 -33.18 37.89
N GLN A 200 17.38 -32.15 38.61
CA GLN A 200 16.78 -30.81 38.52
C GLN A 200 16.97 -30.17 37.14
N ALA A 201 18.14 -30.36 36.50
CA ALA A 201 18.37 -29.87 35.14
C ALA A 201 17.42 -30.53 34.13
N GLU A 202 17.25 -31.86 34.21
CA GLU A 202 16.35 -32.63 33.35
C GLU A 202 14.89 -32.20 33.53
N GLU A 203 14.44 -31.99 34.78
CA GLU A 203 13.10 -31.47 35.10
C GLU A 203 12.87 -30.06 34.52
N THR A 204 13.86 -29.17 34.61
CA THR A 204 13.75 -27.82 34.04
C THR A 204 13.75 -27.82 32.51
N GLU A 205 14.54 -28.70 31.87
CA GLU A 205 14.51 -28.88 30.41
C GLU A 205 13.14 -29.40 29.95
N ALA A 206 12.58 -30.38 30.66
CA ALA A 206 11.24 -30.91 30.37
C ALA A 206 10.15 -29.83 30.50
N ARG A 207 10.22 -29.00 31.55
CA ARG A 207 9.30 -27.89 31.75
C ARG A 207 9.39 -26.83 30.64
N LEU A 208 10.60 -26.50 30.18
CA LEU A 208 10.78 -25.54 29.07
C LEU A 208 10.15 -26.06 27.77
N ILE A 209 10.27 -27.36 27.50
CA ILE A 209 9.63 -28.00 26.34
C ILE A 209 8.11 -27.95 26.47
N GLU A 210 7.58 -28.25 27.66
CA GLU A 210 6.14 -28.20 27.94
C GLU A 210 5.58 -26.77 27.79
N ASP A 211 6.23 -25.79 28.42
CA ASP A 211 5.87 -24.37 28.33
C ASP A 211 5.88 -23.88 26.86
N ALA A 212 6.84 -24.34 26.05
CA ALA A 212 6.92 -24.01 24.63
C ALA A 212 5.78 -24.61 23.80
N LYS A 213 5.44 -25.88 24.05
CA LYS A 213 4.30 -26.55 23.40
C LYS A 213 2.99 -25.87 23.77
N ASP A 214 2.82 -25.54 25.04
CA ASP A 214 1.66 -24.81 25.56
C ASP A 214 1.48 -23.46 24.89
N MET A 215 2.57 -22.70 24.71
CA MET A 215 2.51 -21.38 24.08
C MET A 215 2.08 -21.48 22.61
N ILE A 216 2.66 -22.43 21.86
CA ILE A 216 2.29 -22.67 20.45
C ILE A 216 0.83 -23.11 20.35
N GLU A 217 0.37 -23.99 21.24
CA GLU A 217 -1.00 -24.48 21.24
C GLU A 217 -2.00 -23.37 21.55
N ARG A 218 -1.70 -22.51 22.52
CA ARG A 218 -2.52 -21.31 22.80
C ARG A 218 -2.56 -20.37 21.60
N ALA A 219 -1.45 -20.22 20.87
CA ALA A 219 -1.40 -19.38 19.67
C ALA A 219 -2.27 -19.97 18.54
N LYS A 220 -2.24 -21.31 18.35
CA LYS A 220 -3.12 -22.01 17.39
C LYS A 220 -4.60 -21.81 17.74
N GLN A 221 -4.97 -22.02 19.00
CA GLN A 221 -6.34 -21.83 19.46
C GLN A 221 -6.84 -20.39 19.30
N LYS A 222 -5.94 -19.39 19.48
CA LYS A 222 -6.27 -17.98 19.23
C LYS A 222 -6.49 -17.71 17.74
N ALA A 223 -5.65 -18.27 16.86
CA ALA A 223 -5.82 -18.14 15.41
C ALA A 223 -7.12 -18.80 14.94
N GLU A 224 -7.43 -20.02 15.40
CA GLU A 224 -8.67 -20.72 15.08
C GLU A 224 -9.92 -19.96 15.57
N LYS A 225 -9.88 -19.40 16.78
CA LYS A 225 -10.97 -18.54 17.29
C LYS A 225 -11.13 -17.26 16.47
N ALA A 226 -10.03 -16.66 16.01
CA ALA A 226 -10.08 -15.49 15.16
C ALA A 226 -10.69 -15.82 13.80
N GLN A 227 -10.31 -16.96 13.22
CA GLN A 227 -10.86 -17.46 11.96
C GLN A 227 -12.38 -17.71 12.08
N ARG A 228 -12.82 -18.47 13.08
CA ARG A 228 -14.26 -18.73 13.31
C ARG A 228 -15.07 -17.45 13.47
N ARG A 229 -14.51 -16.42 14.11
CA ARG A 229 -15.18 -15.13 14.29
C ARG A 229 -15.34 -14.33 12.99
N ILE A 230 -14.52 -14.59 11.98
CA ILE A 230 -14.65 -13.96 10.66
C ILE A 230 -15.63 -14.75 9.79
N GLU A 231 -15.72 -16.07 9.99
CA GLU A 231 -16.66 -16.96 9.31
C GLU A 231 -18.11 -16.85 9.84
N ASP A 232 -18.29 -16.58 11.14
CA ASP A 232 -19.58 -16.27 11.80
C ASP A 232 -20.11 -14.87 11.45
#